data_AF-A0A519SMK9-F1
#
_entry.id   AF-A0A519SMK9-F1
#
_cell.length_a   1.000
_cell.length_b   1.000
_cell.length_c   1.000
_cell.angle_alpha   90.00
_cell.angle_beta   90.00
_cell.angle_gamma   90.00
#
_symmetry.space_group_name_H-M   'P 1'
#
loop_
_entity.id
_entity.type
_entity.pdbx_description
1 polymer ?
#
loop_
_entity_poly.entity_id
_entity_poly.type
_entity_poly.pdbx_seq_one_letter_code
_entity_poly.pdbx_strand_id
1 'polypeptide(L)'
;MFAGYKGLITGLLVGMLAFGARAQAPAAPPLRALRSVAPTDTTFAELDFLRAEIGNARVVFLGEPTHGEGNVLAAKARLLAFLQQRMGFTTLGMESGFFDLYKAQRAIGVGKSVPKNLQSSVFPIW
;
A
#
# COMPACT_ATOMS: atom_id res chain seq x y z
N MET A 1 27.73 -3.44 -83.50
CA MET A 1 29.04 -3.23 -82.86
C MET A 1 28.84 -3.35 -81.36
N PHE A 2 29.41 -4.40 -80.75
CA PHE A 2 29.23 -4.76 -79.35
C PHE A 2 29.95 -3.79 -78.41
N ALA A 3 29.34 -3.45 -77.28
CA ALA A 3 30.07 -3.09 -76.05
C ALA A 3 29.17 -3.32 -74.83
N GLY A 4 29.59 -4.23 -73.95
CA GLY A 4 28.97 -4.47 -72.64
C GLY A 4 29.58 -3.59 -71.55
N TYR A 5 28.84 -3.43 -70.45
CA TYR A 5 29.37 -3.02 -69.14
C TYR A 5 28.42 -3.62 -68.09
N LYS A 6 28.82 -4.70 -67.42
CA LYS A 6 29.42 -4.74 -66.07
C LYS A 6 28.55 -4.08 -65.00
N GLY A 7 28.06 -4.94 -64.11
CA GLY A 7 27.05 -4.63 -63.12
C GLY A 7 27.51 -3.73 -61.98
N LEU A 8 26.52 -3.29 -61.21
CA LEU A 8 26.67 -2.82 -59.85
C LEU A 8 25.32 -3.00 -59.16
N ILE A 9 25.17 -4.07 -58.37
CA ILE A 9 24.06 -4.19 -57.43
C ILE A 9 24.40 -3.26 -56.28
N THR A 10 23.79 -2.07 -56.26
CA THR A 10 23.87 -1.16 -55.11
C THR A 10 22.85 -1.64 -54.08
N GLY A 11 23.31 -2.41 -53.11
CA GLY A 11 22.51 -2.79 -51.94
C GLY A 11 22.22 -1.55 -51.09
N LEU A 12 20.95 -1.18 -50.97
CA LEU A 12 20.52 -0.16 -50.02
C LEU A 12 20.35 -0.84 -48.64
N LEU A 13 21.34 -0.64 -47.77
CA LEU A 13 21.27 -1.00 -46.35
C LEU A 13 20.20 -0.13 -45.68
N VAL A 14 19.04 -0.72 -45.37
CA VAL A 14 18.07 -0.13 -44.45
C VAL A 14 18.65 -0.26 -43.03
N GLY A 15 19.16 0.85 -42.50
CA GLY A 15 19.56 0.94 -41.10
C GLY A 15 18.33 0.76 -40.20
N MET A 16 18.24 -0.40 -39.53
CA MET A 16 17.33 -0.58 -38.39
C MET A 16 17.84 0.28 -37.22
N LEU A 17 17.33 1.50 -37.10
CA LEU A 17 17.40 2.26 -35.86
C LEU A 17 16.49 1.56 -34.84
N ALA A 18 17.06 0.66 -34.05
CA ALA A 18 16.40 0.10 -32.89
C ALA A 18 16.21 1.22 -31.85
N PHE A 19 15.02 1.82 -31.81
CA PHE A 19 14.58 2.62 -30.68
C PHE A 19 14.42 1.69 -29.48
N GLY A 20 15.48 1.51 -28.71
CA GLY A 20 15.42 0.89 -27.40
C GLY A 20 14.68 1.81 -26.44
N ALA A 21 13.34 1.70 -26.37
CA ALA A 21 12.58 2.33 -25.31
C ALA A 21 12.96 1.64 -23.99
N ARG A 22 13.87 2.25 -23.22
CA ARG A 22 14.05 1.89 -21.81
C ARG A 22 12.80 2.34 -21.08
N ALA A 23 12.04 1.39 -20.55
CA ALA A 23 11.05 1.70 -19.53
C ALA A 23 11.80 2.33 -18.34
N GLN A 24 11.63 3.64 -18.15
CA GLN A 24 12.10 4.30 -16.95
C GLN A 24 11.25 3.76 -15.80
N ALA A 25 11.86 3.07 -14.84
CA ALA A 25 11.16 2.72 -13.61
C ALA A 25 10.63 4.01 -12.98
N PRO A 26 9.37 4.04 -12.49
CA PRO A 26 8.86 5.22 -11.81
C PRO A 26 9.81 5.59 -10.68
N ALA A 27 10.07 6.89 -10.52
CA ALA A 27 10.89 7.38 -9.42
C ALA A 27 10.28 6.90 -8.10
N ALA A 28 11.12 6.42 -7.18
CA ALA A 28 10.66 6.02 -5.86
C ALA A 28 9.99 7.20 -5.15
N PRO A 29 8.87 6.99 -4.45
CA PRO A 29 8.23 8.05 -3.70
C PRO A 29 9.21 8.61 -2.65
N PRO A 30 9.13 9.91 -2.33
CA PRO A 30 10.00 10.53 -1.34
C PRO A 30 9.84 9.84 0.01
N LEU A 31 10.94 9.38 0.60
CA LEU A 31 10.94 8.79 1.93
C LEU A 31 10.70 9.89 2.98
N ARG A 32 9.79 9.62 3.92
CA ARG A 32 9.48 10.51 5.04
C ARG A 32 9.81 9.80 6.33
N ALA A 33 10.68 10.40 7.14
CA ALA A 33 11.03 9.86 8.44
C ALA A 33 9.84 9.96 9.41
N LEU A 34 9.55 8.88 10.12
CA LEU A 34 8.59 8.88 11.22
C LEU A 34 9.31 9.22 12.52
N ARG A 35 8.73 10.15 13.29
CA ARG A 35 9.26 10.49 14.62
C ARG A 35 9.02 9.35 15.62
N SER A 36 7.92 8.62 15.45
CA SER A 36 7.50 7.55 16.36
C SER A 36 6.66 6.50 15.63
N VAL A 37 6.68 5.27 16.13
CA VAL A 37 5.72 4.22 15.77
C VAL A 37 4.83 3.82 16.95
N ALA A 38 4.98 4.48 18.10
CA ALA A 38 4.23 4.15 19.30
C ALA A 38 2.73 4.45 19.11
N PRO A 39 1.82 3.49 19.39
CA PRO A 39 0.38 3.71 19.20
C PRO A 39 -0.20 4.79 20.12
N THR A 40 0.45 5.04 21.26
CA THR A 40 0.06 6.06 22.24
C THR A 40 0.45 7.47 21.82
N ASP A 41 1.25 7.62 20.78
CA ASP A 41 1.72 8.91 20.29
C ASP A 41 0.73 9.52 19.30
N THR A 42 -0.08 10.43 19.82
CA THR A 42 -1.17 11.11 19.08
C THR A 42 -0.73 12.38 18.35
N THR A 43 0.56 12.71 18.39
CA THR A 43 1.07 13.81 17.56
C THR A 43 1.25 13.28 16.14
N PHE A 44 0.46 13.77 15.18
CA PHE A 44 0.41 13.21 13.82
C PHE A 44 0.96 14.13 12.73
N ALA A 45 1.68 15.19 13.10
CA ALA A 45 2.12 16.21 12.15
C ALA A 45 2.89 15.62 10.96
N GLU A 46 3.76 14.63 11.18
CA GLU A 46 4.51 13.98 10.09
C GLU A 46 3.66 13.08 9.18
N LEU A 47 2.44 12.71 9.60
CA LEU A 47 1.50 11.91 8.81
C LEU A 47 0.52 12.77 8.00
N ASP A 48 0.50 14.08 8.22
CA ASP A 48 -0.51 14.98 7.63
C ASP A 48 -0.50 15.00 6.09
N PHE A 49 0.63 14.69 5.46
CA PHE A 49 0.73 14.54 4.01
C PHE A 49 -0.24 13.49 3.45
N LEU A 50 -0.57 12.45 4.23
CA LEU A 50 -1.48 11.38 3.84
C LEU A 50 -2.90 11.88 3.55
N ARG A 51 -3.30 13.05 4.08
CA ARG A 51 -4.62 13.63 3.75
C ARG A 51 -4.76 13.93 2.27
N ALA A 52 -3.68 14.42 1.64
CA ALA A 52 -3.66 14.68 0.21
C ALA A 52 -3.57 13.38 -0.60
N GLU A 53 -2.72 12.44 -0.17
CA GLU A 53 -2.49 11.17 -0.87
C GLU A 53 -3.73 10.25 -0.87
N ILE A 54 -4.42 10.16 0.27
CA ILE A 54 -5.64 9.34 0.43
C ILE A 54 -6.85 10.06 -0.15
N GLY A 55 -6.91 11.40 -0.04
CA GLY A 55 -7.99 12.22 -0.55
C GLY A 55 -9.36 11.78 -0.05
N ASN A 56 -10.29 11.54 -0.99
CA ASN A 56 -11.68 11.16 -0.71
C ASN A 56 -11.91 9.64 -0.66
N ALA A 57 -10.85 8.83 -0.56
CA ALA A 57 -11.00 7.38 -0.47
C ALA A 57 -11.82 6.99 0.76
N ARG A 58 -12.80 6.11 0.57
CA ARG A 58 -13.66 5.59 1.65
C ARG A 58 -13.13 4.32 2.29
N VAL A 59 -12.20 3.64 1.62
CA VAL A 59 -11.59 2.38 2.05
C VAL A 59 -10.09 2.49 1.81
N VAL A 60 -9.30 2.17 2.84
CA VAL A 60 -7.84 2.14 2.80
C VAL A 60 -7.38 0.77 3.29
N PHE A 61 -6.57 0.09 2.49
CA PHE A 61 -5.94 -1.17 2.87
C PHE A 61 -4.60 -0.91 3.55
N LEU A 62 -4.40 -1.47 4.74
CA LEU A 62 -3.15 -1.37 5.49
C LEU A 62 -2.43 -2.73 5.52
N GLY A 63 -1.58 -2.96 4.52
CA GLY A 63 -0.75 -4.16 4.44
C GLY A 63 0.42 -4.18 5.42
N GLU A 64 1.15 -5.28 5.44
CA GLU A 64 2.40 -5.46 6.17
C GLU A 64 3.34 -6.40 5.41
N PRO A 65 4.67 -6.34 5.65
CA PRO A 65 5.62 -7.22 4.97
C PRO A 65 5.46 -8.69 5.37
N THR A 66 5.27 -8.96 6.66
CA THR A 66 4.95 -10.28 7.22
C THR A 66 4.18 -10.13 8.54
N HIS A 67 3.60 -11.22 9.02
CA HIS A 67 2.98 -11.30 10.35
C HIS A 67 4.02 -11.38 11.47
N GLY A 68 3.60 -10.99 12.69
CA GLY A 68 4.41 -11.11 13.91
C GLY A 68 5.42 -9.98 14.14
N GLU A 69 5.44 -8.95 13.28
CA GLU A 69 6.32 -7.79 13.43
C GLU A 69 5.69 -6.73 14.34
N GLY A 70 6.03 -6.75 15.63
CA GLY A 70 5.45 -5.84 16.63
C GLY A 70 5.65 -4.35 16.33
N ASN A 71 6.77 -3.96 15.71
CA ASN A 71 7.02 -2.61 15.24
C ASN A 71 6.08 -2.20 14.09
N VAL A 72 5.80 -3.10 13.15
CA VAL A 72 4.86 -2.86 12.03
C VAL A 72 3.43 -2.79 12.56
N LEU A 73 3.04 -3.69 13.46
CA LEU A 73 1.72 -3.66 14.10
C LEU A 73 1.52 -2.35 14.89
N ALA A 74 2.54 -1.91 15.63
CA ALA A 74 2.52 -0.62 16.35
C ALA A 74 2.36 0.57 15.38
N ALA A 75 3.12 0.58 14.28
CA ALA A 75 2.99 1.61 13.24
C ALA A 75 1.59 1.62 12.61
N LYS A 76 1.02 0.45 12.30
CA LYS A 76 -0.35 0.30 11.78
C LYS A 76 -1.40 0.79 12.77
N ALA A 77 -1.26 0.48 14.06
CA ALA A 77 -2.16 0.98 15.09
C ALA A 77 -2.10 2.52 15.21
N ARG A 78 -0.90 3.11 15.15
CA ARG A 78 -0.73 4.57 15.11
C ARG A 78 -1.36 5.18 13.85
N LEU A 79 -1.16 4.56 12.69
CA LEU A 79 -1.75 5.02 11.44
C LEU A 79 -3.28 4.93 11.46
N LEU A 80 -3.85 3.86 12.02
CA LEU A 80 -5.29 3.74 12.25
C LEU A 80 -5.83 4.87 13.11
N ALA A 81 -5.13 5.23 14.20
CA ALA A 81 -5.50 6.36 15.05
C ALA A 81 -5.49 7.69 14.27
N PHE A 82 -4.49 7.92 13.40
CA PHE A 82 -4.48 9.07 12.51
C PHE A 82 -5.68 9.09 11.55
N LEU A 83 -5.96 7.97 10.87
CA LEU A 83 -7.07 7.87 9.93
C LEU A 83 -8.42 8.13 10.62
N GLN A 84 -8.60 7.61 11.84
CA GLN A 84 -9.81 7.83 12.62
C GLN A 84 -9.93 9.28 13.10
N GLN A 85 -8.89 9.84 13.71
CA GLN A 85 -8.94 11.15 14.35
C GLN A 85 -8.83 12.33 13.37
N ARG A 86 -8.09 12.16 12.27
CA ARG A 86 -7.82 13.25 11.32
C ARG A 86 -8.59 13.12 10.01
N MET A 87 -9.06 11.93 9.66
CA MET A 87 -9.71 11.67 8.38
C MET A 87 -11.12 11.06 8.51
N GLY A 88 -11.59 10.80 9.74
CA GLY A 88 -12.98 10.40 9.99
C GLY A 88 -13.32 8.95 9.62
N PHE A 89 -12.32 8.07 9.50
CA PHE A 89 -12.59 6.63 9.33
C PHE A 89 -13.20 6.04 10.61
N THR A 90 -14.30 5.30 10.49
CA THR A 90 -15.08 4.80 11.63
C THR A 90 -15.19 3.29 11.70
N THR A 91 -14.66 2.56 10.72
CA THR A 91 -14.80 1.11 10.61
C THR A 91 -13.44 0.47 10.36
N LEU A 92 -13.09 -0.50 11.20
CA LEU A 92 -11.90 -1.33 11.05
C LEU A 92 -12.32 -2.72 10.54
N GLY A 93 -11.81 -3.09 9.37
CA GLY A 93 -11.81 -4.47 8.90
C GLY A 93 -10.49 -5.16 9.26
N MET A 94 -10.57 -6.41 9.70
CA MET A 94 -9.39 -7.24 10.01
C MET A 94 -9.32 -8.41 9.04
N GLU A 95 -8.11 -8.83 8.68
CA GLU A 95 -7.86 -10.08 7.95
C GLU A 95 -8.10 -11.26 8.91
N SER A 96 -9.37 -11.60 9.10
CA SER A 96 -9.83 -12.64 10.02
C SER A 96 -11.22 -13.16 9.59
N GLY A 97 -11.74 -14.15 10.30
CA GLY A 97 -13.02 -14.78 9.99
C GLY A 97 -14.19 -13.80 10.00
N PHE A 98 -14.90 -13.66 8.89
CA PHE A 98 -16.05 -12.74 8.76
C PHE A 98 -17.13 -12.98 9.82
N PHE A 99 -17.49 -14.25 10.07
CA PHE A 99 -18.50 -14.62 11.06
C PHE A 99 -18.07 -14.31 12.50
N ASP A 100 -16.81 -14.58 12.83
CA ASP A 100 -16.27 -14.36 14.18
C ASP A 100 -16.17 -12.87 14.50
N LEU A 101 -15.70 -12.06 13.55
CA LEU A 101 -15.69 -10.60 13.66
C LEU A 101 -17.12 -10.03 13.78
N TYR A 102 -18.07 -10.55 13.01
CA TYR A 102 -19.47 -10.15 13.11
C TYR A 102 -20.03 -10.42 14.51
N LYS A 103 -19.81 -11.63 15.05
CA LYS A 103 -20.23 -11.97 16.42
C LYS A 103 -19.56 -11.07 17.46
N ALA A 104 -18.26 -10.83 17.33
CA ALA A 104 -17.51 -9.94 18.21
C ALA A 104 -18.08 -8.53 18.20
N GLN A 105 -18.35 -7.96 17.01
CA GLN A 105 -18.96 -6.64 16.87
C GLN A 105 -20.34 -6.57 17.54
N ARG A 106 -21.19 -7.59 17.37
CA ARG A 106 -22.51 -7.66 18.04
C ARG A 106 -22.37 -7.73 19.57
N ALA A 107 -21.42 -8.51 20.07
CA ALA A 107 -21.14 -8.63 21.50
C ALA A 107 -20.64 -7.31 22.10
N ILE A 108 -19.70 -6.65 21.41
CA ILE A 108 -19.17 -5.33 21.79
C ILE A 108 -20.28 -4.29 21.79
N GLY A 109 -21.15 -4.29 20.78
CA GLY A 109 -22.27 -3.35 20.66
C GLY A 109 -23.30 -3.43 21.80
N VAL A 110 -23.36 -4.56 22.53
CA VAL A 110 -24.20 -4.71 23.73
C VAL A 110 -23.40 -4.61 25.04
N GLY A 111 -22.18 -4.05 24.99
CA GLY A 111 -21.36 -3.74 26.15
C GLY A 111 -20.47 -4.88 26.66
N LYS A 112 -20.30 -5.98 25.91
CA LYS A 112 -19.35 -7.03 26.31
C LYS A 112 -17.90 -6.57 26.10
N SER A 113 -16.99 -7.16 26.87
CA SER A 113 -15.55 -6.83 26.87
C SER A 113 -14.94 -6.79 25.45
N VAL A 114 -14.40 -5.63 25.07
CA VAL A 114 -13.72 -5.44 23.78
C VAL A 114 -12.49 -6.36 23.65
N PRO A 115 -11.53 -6.38 24.61
CA PRO A 115 -10.35 -7.23 24.49
C PRO A 115 -10.69 -8.72 24.32
N LYS A 116 -11.63 -9.25 25.10
CA LYS A 116 -12.00 -10.67 25.04
C LYS A 116 -12.65 -11.05 23.71
N ASN A 117 -13.53 -10.20 23.17
CA ASN A 117 -14.20 -10.48 21.90
C ASN A 117 -13.24 -10.34 20.72
N LEU A 118 -12.34 -9.34 20.73
CA LEU A 118 -11.30 -9.23 19.70
C LEU A 118 -10.36 -10.43 19.72
N GLN A 119 -9.82 -10.80 20.89
CA GLN A 119 -8.90 -11.94 21.05
C GLN A 119 -9.47 -13.28 20.57
N SER A 120 -10.80 -13.46 20.66
CA SER A 120 -11.48 -14.69 20.20
C SER A 120 -11.97 -14.64 18.76
N SER A 121 -11.84 -13.50 18.07
CA SER A 121 -12.33 -13.30 16.70
C SER A 121 -11.25 -13.01 15.67
N VAL A 122 -10.08 -12.57 16.11
CA VAL A 122 -8.92 -12.31 15.27
C VAL A 122 -8.04 -13.56 15.21
N PHE A 123 -7.45 -13.83 14.05
CA PHE A 123 -6.56 -15.00 13.91
C PHE A 123 -5.35 -14.93 14.86
N PRO A 124 -4.85 -16.06 15.38
CA PRO A 124 -3.75 -16.07 16.36
C PRO A 124 -2.38 -15.55 15.86
N ILE A 125 -2.27 -15.25 14.57
CA ILE A 125 -1.07 -14.71 13.94
C ILE A 125 -0.91 -13.19 14.15
N TRP A 126 -1.94 -12.54 14.69
CA TRP A 126 -2.01 -11.11 14.97
C TRP A 126 -1.68 -10.78 16.43
#